data_AF-A0A0H5Q4X1-F1
#
_entry.id   AF-A0A0H5Q4X1-F1
#
_cell.length_a   1.000
_cell.length_b   1.000
_cell.length_c   1.000
_cell.angle_alpha   90.00
_cell.angle_beta   90.00
_cell.angle_gamma   90.00
#
_symmetry.space_group_name_H-M   'P 1'
#
loop_
_entity.id
_entity.type
_entity.pdbx_description
1 polymer ?
#
loop_
_entity_poly.entity_id
_entity_poly.type
_entity_poly.pdbx_seq_one_letter_code
_entity_poly.pdbx_strand_id
1 'polypeptide(L)'
;MTKTVKQIAADCGVSEQAIRAWCRRNHVAKDAKHGFVIDETTLSAIYQHYRVDKRKQVSQRAKASFATRETSCETDFGRSSHPSVPWEVYEDMRSQLEAKDRQIADLSKALVSSQESLRAAQILHGVDKKEVLLEAAAEGAASDGLDGDSPKGDSRKDGNLNLFDRIFGRKER
;
A
#
# COMPACT_ATOMS: atom_id res chain seq x y z
N MET A 1 47.29 -2.05 9.02
CA MET A 1 47.68 -1.89 7.60
C MET A 1 46.77 -0.83 6.97
N THR A 2 47.26 0.35 6.60
CA THR A 2 46.42 1.43 6.04
C THR A 2 46.21 1.24 4.55
N LYS A 3 44.99 0.88 4.13
CA LYS A 3 44.64 0.78 2.70
C LYS A 3 44.28 2.15 2.15
N THR A 4 44.77 2.45 0.95
CA THR A 4 44.45 3.70 0.26
C THR A 4 43.07 3.64 -0.41
N VAL A 5 42.43 4.81 -0.61
CA VAL A 5 41.14 4.94 -1.32
C VAL A 5 41.14 4.18 -2.65
N LYS A 6 42.25 4.23 -3.39
CA LYS A 6 42.43 3.56 -4.68
C LYS A 6 42.35 2.03 -4.58
N GLN A 7 43.01 1.45 -3.56
CA GLN A 7 42.96 0.01 -3.33
C GLN A 7 41.56 -0.44 -2.91
N ILE A 8 40.88 0.36 -2.08
CA ILE A 8 39.52 0.06 -1.62
C ILE A 8 38.52 0.15 -2.78
N ALA A 9 38.67 1.15 -3.65
CA ALA A 9 37.88 1.29 -4.86
C ALA A 9 38.02 0.07 -5.78
N ALA A 10 39.25 -0.40 -5.99
CA ALA A 10 39.52 -1.62 -6.76
C ALA A 10 38.92 -2.88 -6.12
N ASP A 11 39.09 -3.06 -4.80
CA ASP A 11 38.55 -4.21 -4.07
C ASP A 11 37.01 -4.27 -4.10
N CYS A 12 36.37 -3.10 -4.02
CA CYS A 12 34.90 -2.95 -4.05
C CYS A 12 34.32 -2.91 -5.47
N GLY A 13 35.14 -2.68 -6.51
CA GLY A 13 34.66 -2.52 -7.89
C GLY A 13 33.88 -1.22 -8.14
N VAL A 14 34.22 -0.15 -7.42
CA VAL A 14 33.59 1.18 -7.51
C VAL A 14 34.62 2.26 -7.83
N SER A 15 34.18 3.45 -8.24
CA SER A 15 35.11 4.55 -8.49
C SER A 15 35.70 5.14 -7.20
N GLU A 16 36.92 5.66 -7.25
CA GLU A 16 37.54 6.37 -6.12
C GLU A 16 36.66 7.52 -5.62
N GLN A 17 35.95 8.18 -6.53
CA GLN A 17 35.04 9.27 -6.21
C GLN A 17 33.83 8.80 -5.39
N ALA A 18 33.33 7.58 -5.63
CA ALA A 18 32.25 7.00 -4.84
C ALA A 18 32.68 6.80 -3.38
N ILE A 19 33.88 6.22 -3.17
CA ILE A 19 34.47 6.06 -1.84
C ILE A 19 34.66 7.43 -1.16
N ARG A 20 35.21 8.42 -1.86
CA ARG A 20 35.37 9.78 -1.32
C ARG A 20 34.03 10.44 -0.96
N ALA A 21 33.00 10.25 -1.77
CA ALA A 21 31.66 10.77 -1.49
C ALA A 21 31.03 10.08 -0.28
N TRP A 22 31.22 8.78 -0.13
CA TRP A 22 30.81 8.02 1.03
C TRP A 22 31.51 8.51 2.30
N CYS A 23 32.84 8.72 2.24
CA CYS A 23 33.60 9.25 3.37
C CYS A 23 33.12 10.64 3.81
N ARG A 24 32.70 11.50 2.86
CA ARG A 24 32.08 12.80 3.20
C ARG A 24 30.73 12.64 3.92
N ARG A 25 29.88 11.71 3.47
CA ARG A 25 28.56 11.46 4.08
C ARG A 25 28.64 10.82 5.46
N ASN A 26 29.71 10.08 5.74
CA ASN A 26 29.93 9.39 7.01
C ASN A 26 30.91 10.14 7.94
N HIS A 27 31.20 11.41 7.65
CA HIS A 27 32.06 12.26 8.47
C HIS A 27 33.42 11.65 8.84
N VAL A 28 34.03 10.91 7.90
CA VAL A 28 35.35 10.30 8.10
C VAL A 28 36.40 11.39 8.31
N ALA A 29 37.24 11.21 9.33
CA ALA A 29 38.31 12.14 9.68
C ALA A 29 39.26 12.40 8.50
N LYS A 30 39.70 13.64 8.37
CA LYS A 30 40.68 14.05 7.35
C LYS A 30 42.06 14.18 7.99
N ASP A 31 43.06 13.69 7.29
CA ASP A 31 44.47 13.91 7.62
C ASP A 31 44.88 15.36 7.30
N ALA A 32 46.05 15.78 7.79
CA ALA A 32 46.66 17.08 7.55
C ALA A 32 46.80 17.43 6.06
N LYS A 33 46.85 16.42 5.17
CA LYS A 33 46.90 16.57 3.71
C LYS A 33 45.52 16.55 3.03
N HIS A 34 44.44 16.75 3.79
CA HIS A 34 43.04 16.64 3.33
C HIS A 34 42.65 15.27 2.74
N GLY A 35 43.48 14.24 2.91
CA GLY A 35 43.13 12.84 2.62
C GLY A 35 42.20 12.27 3.70
N PHE A 36 41.41 11.25 3.38
CA PHE A 36 40.62 10.56 4.40
C PHE A 36 41.50 9.57 5.16
N VAL A 37 41.43 9.61 6.49
CA VAL A 37 42.06 8.61 7.36
C VAL A 37 41.18 7.38 7.35
N ILE A 38 41.64 6.31 6.70
CA ILE A 38 40.90 5.06 6.60
C ILE A 38 41.48 4.09 7.63
N ASP A 39 40.87 4.11 8.80
CA ASP A 39 41.11 3.11 9.86
C ASP A 39 40.38 1.79 9.56
N GLU A 40 40.72 0.71 10.26
CA GLU A 40 40.12 -0.63 10.07
C GLU A 40 38.59 -0.62 10.26
N THR A 41 38.10 0.24 11.15
CA THR A 41 36.67 0.49 11.38
C THR A 41 35.99 1.11 10.15
N THR A 42 36.57 2.18 9.62
CA THR A 42 36.09 2.89 8.42
C THR A 42 36.17 1.99 7.19
N LEU A 43 37.27 1.24 7.07
CA LEU A 43 37.48 0.27 6.01
C LEU A 43 36.38 -0.80 5.99
N SER A 44 36.06 -1.37 7.16
CA SER A 44 35.02 -2.38 7.31
C SER A 44 33.64 -1.83 6.95
N ALA A 45 33.32 -0.61 7.37
CA ALA A 45 32.07 0.06 7.01
C ALA A 45 31.94 0.33 5.50
N ILE A 46 33.03 0.75 4.85
CA ILE A 46 33.07 0.92 3.38
C ILE A 46 32.83 -0.42 2.69
N TYR A 47 33.50 -1.50 3.13
CA TYR A 47 33.28 -2.82 2.56
C TYR A 47 31.85 -3.32 2.78
N GLN A 48 31.26 -3.13 3.95
CA GLN A 48 29.87 -3.50 4.19
C GLN A 48 28.91 -2.74 3.27
N HIS A 49 29.14 -1.44 3.07
CA HIS A 49 28.31 -0.61 2.20
C HIS A 49 28.37 -1.06 0.73
N TYR A 50 29.55 -1.34 0.20
CA TYR A 50 29.73 -1.67 -1.23
C TYR A 50 29.70 -3.17 -1.56
N ARG A 51 29.90 -4.09 -0.58
CA ARG A 51 29.76 -5.54 -0.81
C ARG A 51 28.31 -5.99 -0.93
N VAL A 52 27.34 -5.19 -0.48
CA VAL A 52 25.90 -5.43 -0.74
C VAL A 52 25.59 -5.32 -2.24
N ASP A 53 26.41 -4.61 -3.03
CA ASP A 53 26.15 -4.36 -4.46
C ASP A 53 26.73 -5.40 -5.43
N LYS A 54 27.60 -6.33 -4.99
CA LYS A 54 28.03 -7.44 -5.87
C LYS A 54 26.88 -8.36 -6.28
N ARG A 55 25.75 -8.38 -5.54
CA ARG A 55 24.50 -9.03 -5.98
C ARG A 55 23.73 -8.22 -7.05
N LYS A 56 23.90 -6.90 -7.12
CA LYS A 56 23.21 -6.06 -8.11
C LYS A 56 23.91 -6.01 -9.47
N GLN A 57 25.24 -6.09 -9.52
CA GLN A 57 25.95 -6.14 -10.81
C GLN A 57 25.80 -7.47 -11.56
N VAL A 58 25.51 -8.59 -10.87
CA VAL A 58 25.17 -9.86 -11.55
C VAL A 58 23.81 -9.75 -12.23
N SER A 59 22.87 -8.95 -11.72
CA SER A 59 21.55 -8.79 -12.33
C SER A 59 21.59 -8.02 -13.68
N GLN A 60 22.53 -7.08 -13.86
CA GLN A 60 22.72 -6.43 -15.17
C GLN A 60 23.51 -7.32 -16.16
N ARG A 61 24.47 -8.12 -15.69
CA ARG A 61 25.20 -9.07 -16.56
C ARG A 61 24.37 -10.30 -16.96
N ALA A 62 23.37 -10.68 -16.15
CA ALA A 62 22.51 -11.84 -16.41
C ALA A 62 21.52 -11.67 -17.58
N LYS A 63 21.35 -10.46 -18.14
CA LYS A 63 20.56 -10.28 -19.37
C LYS A 63 21.32 -10.61 -20.66
N ALA A 64 22.61 -10.95 -20.59
CA ALA A 64 23.46 -11.15 -21.77
C ALA A 64 24.14 -12.53 -21.90
N SER A 65 23.88 -13.49 -21.01
CA SER A 65 24.50 -14.82 -21.14
C SER A 65 23.61 -15.94 -20.60
N PHE A 66 22.60 -16.30 -21.38
CA PHE A 66 21.94 -17.60 -21.27
C PHE A 66 22.75 -18.58 -22.11
N ALA A 67 23.62 -19.38 -21.47
CA ALA A 67 24.08 -20.67 -21.98
C ALA A 67 25.07 -21.28 -20.95
N THR A 68 24.58 -22.31 -20.25
CA THR A 68 25.37 -23.44 -19.76
C THR A 68 26.45 -23.14 -18.71
N ARG A 69 26.06 -23.14 -17.43
CA ARG A 69 26.96 -23.63 -16.37
C ARG A 69 26.17 -24.13 -15.17
N GLU A 70 25.80 -25.41 -15.23
CA GLU A 70 25.60 -26.18 -14.01
C GLU A 70 26.94 -26.22 -13.29
N THR A 71 27.02 -25.63 -12.10
CA THR A 71 28.09 -25.94 -11.17
C THR A 71 27.55 -25.75 -9.77
N SER A 72 27.48 -26.88 -9.07
CA SER A 72 27.41 -27.01 -7.62
C SER A 72 28.02 -25.80 -6.92
N CYS A 73 27.19 -25.12 -6.12
CA CYS A 73 27.63 -24.14 -5.14
C CYS A 73 26.84 -24.44 -3.86
N GLU A 74 27.26 -25.53 -3.22
CA GLU A 74 27.03 -25.82 -1.81
C GLU A 74 27.16 -24.50 -1.03
N THR A 75 26.00 -24.02 -0.57
CA THR A 75 25.92 -22.71 0.05
C THR A 75 26.41 -22.88 1.48
N ASP A 76 27.71 -22.73 1.68
CA ASP A 76 28.28 -22.27 2.93
C ASP A 76 27.52 -21.00 3.34
N PHE A 77 26.50 -21.19 4.18
CA PHE A 77 25.91 -20.15 5.00
C PHE A 77 26.99 -19.74 6.01
N GLY A 78 28.03 -19.09 5.49
CA GLY A 78 29.05 -18.40 6.25
C GLY A 78 28.35 -17.28 7.00
N ARG A 79 27.89 -17.63 8.21
CA ARG A 79 27.67 -16.81 9.40
C ARG A 79 27.88 -15.32 9.14
N SER A 80 26.98 -14.72 8.37
CA SER A 80 26.85 -13.28 8.33
C SER A 80 26.26 -12.94 9.69
N SER A 81 27.10 -12.41 10.58
CA SER A 81 26.63 -11.67 11.75
C SER A 81 25.97 -10.38 11.27
N HIS A 82 24.87 -10.53 10.53
CA HIS A 82 23.77 -9.59 10.64
C HIS A 82 23.14 -9.90 12.01
N PRO A 83 22.73 -8.89 12.79
CA PRO A 83 21.73 -9.13 13.82
C PRO A 83 20.49 -9.63 13.09
N SER A 84 20.39 -10.95 12.93
CA SER A 84 19.17 -11.59 12.50
C SER A 84 18.13 -11.16 13.52
N VAL A 85 17.05 -10.56 13.04
CA VAL A 85 15.88 -10.34 13.87
C VAL A 85 15.59 -11.67 14.59
N PRO A 86 15.44 -11.67 15.92
CA PRO A 86 15.21 -12.92 16.65
C PRO A 86 14.05 -13.69 16.03
N TRP A 87 14.15 -15.02 15.99
CA TRP A 87 13.13 -15.89 15.39
C TRP A 87 11.72 -15.58 15.91
N GLU A 88 11.62 -15.27 17.21
CA GLU A 88 10.37 -14.85 17.87
C GLU A 88 9.73 -13.62 17.21
N VAL A 89 10.53 -12.62 16.84
CA VAL A 89 10.03 -11.41 16.17
C VAL A 89 9.56 -11.73 14.75
N TYR A 90 10.18 -12.69 14.06
CA TYR A 90 9.67 -13.16 12.76
C TYR A 90 8.33 -13.86 12.89
N GLU A 91 8.16 -14.73 13.89
CA GLU A 91 6.90 -15.41 14.16
C GLU A 91 5.79 -14.44 14.57
N ASP A 92 6.12 -13.41 15.37
CA ASP A 92 5.18 -12.35 15.73
C ASP A 92 4.76 -11.53 14.51
N MET A 93 5.71 -11.13 13.65
CA MET A 93 5.40 -10.42 12.41
C MET A 93 4.55 -11.26 11.47
N ARG A 94 4.83 -12.56 11.37
CA ARG A 94 4.04 -13.51 10.57
C ARG A 94 2.62 -13.66 11.11
N SER A 95 2.49 -13.86 12.42
CA SER A 95 1.19 -13.97 13.09
C SER A 95 0.35 -12.70 12.91
N GLN A 96 0.99 -11.52 13.01
CA GLN A 96 0.33 -10.25 12.74
C GLN A 96 -0.10 -10.07 11.29
N LEU A 97 0.69 -10.59 10.33
CA LEU A 97 0.33 -10.56 8.92
C LEU A 97 -0.92 -11.41 8.68
N GLU A 98 -0.93 -12.64 9.18
CA GLU A 98 -2.10 -13.53 9.08
C GLU A 98 -3.35 -12.94 9.74
N ALA A 99 -3.21 -12.29 10.91
CA ALA A 99 -4.32 -11.62 11.57
C ALA A 99 -4.91 -10.48 10.71
N LYS A 100 -4.05 -9.67 10.09
CA LYS A 100 -4.48 -8.60 9.17
C LYS A 100 -5.11 -9.17 7.91
N ASP A 101 -4.56 -10.24 7.34
CA ASP A 101 -5.12 -10.90 6.15
C ASP A 101 -6.53 -11.46 6.42
N ARG A 102 -6.75 -12.06 7.60
CA ARG A 102 -8.11 -12.48 8.02
C ARG A 102 -9.06 -11.30 8.15
N GLN A 103 -8.64 -10.21 8.78
CA GLN A 103 -9.47 -9.00 8.90
C GLN A 103 -9.83 -8.41 7.54
N ILE A 104 -8.88 -8.38 6.60
CA ILE A 104 -9.11 -7.93 5.23
C ILE A 104 -10.12 -8.84 4.53
N ALA A 105 -10.01 -10.16 4.69
CA ALA A 105 -10.95 -11.12 4.12
C ALA A 105 -12.37 -10.93 4.68
N ASP A 106 -12.51 -10.77 6.00
CA ASP A 106 -13.80 -10.56 6.65
C ASP A 106 -14.46 -9.24 6.21
N LEU A 107 -13.70 -8.15 6.20
CA LEU A 107 -14.20 -6.86 5.72
C LEU A 107 -14.57 -6.89 4.23
N SER A 108 -13.78 -7.60 3.41
CA SER A 108 -14.08 -7.79 1.99
C SER A 108 -15.38 -8.57 1.80
N LYS A 109 -15.60 -9.63 2.58
CA LYS A 109 -16.84 -10.40 2.56
C LYS A 109 -18.04 -9.57 2.99
N ALA A 110 -17.91 -8.79 4.06
CA ALA A 110 -18.97 -7.90 4.54
C ALA A 110 -19.31 -6.82 3.50
N LEU A 111 -18.29 -6.25 2.84
CA LEU A 111 -18.49 -5.26 1.77
C LEU A 111 -19.23 -5.86 0.58
N VAL A 112 -18.85 -7.06 0.12
CA VAL A 112 -19.55 -7.76 -0.97
C VAL A 112 -21.00 -8.02 -0.60
N SER A 113 -21.27 -8.54 0.61
CA SER A 113 -22.63 -8.77 1.08
C SER A 113 -23.47 -7.48 1.16
N SER A 114 -22.86 -6.37 1.61
CA SER A 114 -23.51 -5.05 1.62
C SER A 114 -23.82 -4.56 0.21
N GLN A 115 -22.90 -4.75 -0.74
CA GLN A 115 -23.13 -4.40 -2.14
C GLN A 115 -24.22 -5.26 -2.78
N GLU A 116 -24.28 -6.56 -2.47
CA GLU A 116 -25.35 -7.46 -2.93
C GLU A 116 -26.71 -7.02 -2.38
N SER A 117 -26.79 -6.67 -1.10
CA SER A 117 -28.01 -6.11 -0.49
C SER A 117 -28.45 -4.80 -1.18
N LEU A 118 -27.51 -3.89 -1.45
CA LEU A 118 -27.81 -2.66 -2.18
C LEU A 118 -28.30 -2.94 -3.60
N ARG A 119 -27.68 -3.87 -4.33
CA ARG A 119 -28.12 -4.27 -5.67
C ARG A 119 -29.51 -4.90 -5.63
N ALA A 120 -29.79 -5.78 -4.66
CA ALA A 120 -31.11 -6.38 -4.49
C ALA A 120 -32.19 -5.33 -4.23
N ALA A 121 -31.93 -4.37 -3.34
CA ALA A 121 -32.85 -3.25 -3.07
C ALA A 121 -33.08 -2.37 -4.31
N GLN A 122 -32.03 -2.10 -5.10
CA GLN A 122 -32.15 -1.35 -6.35
C GLN A 122 -33.00 -2.07 -7.40
N ILE A 123 -32.86 -3.40 -7.51
CA ILE A 123 -33.68 -4.21 -8.43
C ILE A 123 -35.14 -4.16 -7.98
N LEU A 124 -35.43 -4.36 -6.70
CA LEU A 124 -36.79 -4.29 -6.15
C LEU A 124 -37.44 -2.93 -6.42
N HIS A 125 -36.77 -1.82 -6.07
CA HIS A 125 -37.29 -0.48 -6.35
C HIS A 125 -37.45 -0.21 -7.86
N GLY A 126 -36.57 -0.78 -8.70
CA GLY A 126 -36.68 -0.69 -10.15
C GLY A 126 -37.83 -1.51 -10.74
N VAL A 127 -38.20 -2.62 -10.09
CA VAL A 127 -39.35 -3.46 -10.43
C VAL A 127 -40.64 -2.78 -9.97
N ASP A 128 -40.71 -2.32 -8.71
CA ASP A 128 -41.87 -1.60 -8.17
C ASP A 128 -42.22 -0.37 -9.02
N LYS A 129 -41.20 0.40 -9.44
CA LYS A 129 -41.42 1.57 -10.31
C LYS A 129 -42.00 1.17 -11.68
N LYS A 130 -41.64 0.01 -12.22
CA LYS A 130 -42.20 -0.47 -13.50
C LYS A 130 -43.63 -0.99 -13.33
N GLU A 131 -43.92 -1.69 -12.23
CA GLU A 131 -45.26 -2.15 -11.91
C GLU A 131 -46.22 -0.98 -11.69
N VAL A 132 -45.82 0.04 -10.92
CA VAL A 132 -46.61 1.27 -10.74
C VAL A 132 -46.87 1.99 -12.07
N LEU A 133 -45.89 2.02 -12.98
CA LEU A 133 -46.10 2.61 -14.32
C LEU A 133 -47.02 1.77 -15.21
N LEU A 134 -46.96 0.44 -15.10
CA LEU A 134 -47.84 -0.48 -15.83
C LEU A 134 -49.28 -0.42 -15.31
N GLU A 135 -49.46 -0.32 -13.99
CA GLU A 135 -50.76 -0.16 -13.34
C GLU A 135 -51.37 1.22 -13.64
N ALA A 136 -50.58 2.30 -13.56
CA ALA A 136 -51.02 3.63 -13.98
C ALA A 136 -51.34 3.72 -15.48
N ALA A 137 -50.62 2.98 -16.33
CA ALA A 137 -50.93 2.88 -17.75
C ALA A 137 -52.19 2.04 -18.03
N ALA A 138 -52.50 1.07 -17.18
CA ALA A 138 -53.72 0.27 -17.26
C ALA A 138 -54.95 1.02 -16.72
N GLU A 139 -54.83 1.77 -15.63
CA GLU A 139 -55.90 2.63 -15.10
C GLU A 139 -56.15 3.87 -15.98
N GLY A 140 -55.09 4.44 -16.58
CA GLY A 140 -55.20 5.52 -17.55
C GLY A 140 -55.87 5.13 -18.88
N ALA A 141 -55.96 3.83 -19.19
CA ALA A 141 -56.70 3.33 -20.35
C ALA A 141 -58.19 3.06 -20.07
N ALA A 142 -58.61 3.11 -18.80
CA ALA A 142 -60.00 2.86 -18.39
C ALA A 142 -60.78 4.14 -18.02
N SER A 143 -60.16 5.32 -18.09
CA SER A 143 -60.77 6.60 -17.73
C SER A 143 -60.52 7.70 -18.77
N ASP A 144 -60.73 7.40 -20.05
CA ASP A 144 -60.95 8.45 -21.06
C ASP A 144 -62.45 8.68 -21.17
N GLY A 145 -62.98 9.49 -20.25
CA GLY A 145 -64.41 9.75 -20.18
C GLY A 145 -64.85 10.61 -18.99
N LEU A 146 -64.84 11.92 -19.23
CA LEU A 146 -65.72 12.96 -18.65
C LEU A 146 -65.27 13.72 -17.38
N ASP A 147 -64.99 14.99 -17.66
CA ASP A 147 -65.42 16.21 -16.96
C ASP A 147 -65.01 16.46 -15.50
N GLY A 148 -64.05 17.38 -15.38
CA GLY A 148 -64.25 18.68 -14.75
C GLY A 148 -64.70 18.73 -13.29
N ASP A 149 -63.79 19.13 -12.40
CA ASP A 149 -63.96 20.34 -11.59
C ASP A 149 -62.66 20.63 -10.81
N SER A 150 -62.24 21.89 -10.79
CA SER A 150 -61.20 22.37 -9.88
C SER A 150 -61.88 23.07 -8.71
N PRO A 151 -61.42 22.84 -7.46
CA PRO A 151 -61.33 23.98 -6.56
C PRO A 151 -59.98 24.09 -5.83
N LYS A 152 -59.42 25.29 -6.02
CA LYS A 152 -58.59 26.12 -5.13
C LYS A 152 -58.32 25.66 -3.68
N GLY A 153 -57.09 25.97 -3.25
CA GLY A 153 -56.72 26.30 -1.87
C GLY A 153 -55.52 25.49 -1.39
N ASP A 154 -54.51 25.98 -0.69
CA ASP A 154 -54.06 27.31 -0.33
C ASP A 154 -52.56 27.13 0.01
N SER A 155 -51.76 28.09 -0.40
CA SER A 155 -50.40 28.33 0.06
C SER A 155 -50.21 28.13 1.57
N ARG A 156 -49.14 27.42 1.97
CA ARG A 156 -48.09 28.00 2.84
C ARG A 156 -46.94 27.04 3.10
N LYS A 157 -45.74 27.64 3.02
CA LYS A 157 -44.45 27.08 3.36
C LYS A 157 -44.34 26.99 4.88
N ASP A 158 -44.41 25.78 5.42
CA ASP A 158 -43.87 25.46 6.74
C ASP A 158 -42.84 24.36 6.48
N GLY A 159 -41.57 24.72 6.35
CA GLY A 159 -40.75 24.94 7.53
C GLY A 159 -39.89 23.71 7.67
N ASN A 160 -38.67 23.79 7.13
CA ASN A 160 -37.60 22.82 7.23
C ASN A 160 -37.28 22.57 8.72
N LEU A 161 -38.11 21.77 9.39
CA LEU A 161 -37.84 21.24 10.71
C LEU A 161 -37.05 19.96 10.47
N ASN A 162 -35.76 20.09 10.70
CA ASN A 162 -34.75 19.08 10.46
C ASN A 162 -35.19 17.73 11.03
N LEU A 163 -35.15 16.71 10.19
CA LEU A 163 -35.34 15.30 10.54
C LEU A 163 -34.55 14.89 11.80
N PHE A 164 -33.44 15.57 12.06
CA PHE A 164 -32.60 15.43 13.26
C PHE A 164 -33.35 15.70 14.58
N ASP A 165 -34.19 16.73 14.69
CA ASP A 165 -34.93 17.05 15.92
C ASP A 165 -36.03 16.04 16.22
N ARG A 166 -36.56 15.38 15.17
CA ARG A 166 -37.60 14.35 15.28
C ARG A 166 -37.04 12.99 15.72
N ILE A 167 -35.76 12.71 15.42
CA ILE A 167 -35.09 11.46 15.77
C ILE A 167 -34.40 11.57 17.14
N PHE A 168 -33.75 12.69 17.43
CA PHE A 168 -32.99 12.90 18.66
C PHE A 168 -33.72 13.88 19.57
N GLY A 169 -34.93 13.51 19.98
CA GLY A 169 -35.81 14.30 20.84
C GLY A 169 -35.04 15.10 21.89
N ARG A 170 -35.21 16.42 21.79
CA ARG A 170 -34.79 17.49 22.70
C ARG A 170 -34.63 17.01 24.14
N LYS A 171 -33.42 16.58 24.50
CA LYS A 171 -33.04 16.30 25.88
C LYS A 171 -32.44 17.57 26.48
N GLU A 172 -33.30 18.41 27.02
CA GLU A 172 -32.89 19.47 27.94
C GLU A 172 -34.02 19.77 28.93
N ARG A 173 -34.05 18.98 30.01
CA ARG A 173 -33.93 19.42 31.40
C ARG A 173 -33.52 18.24 32.27
#